data_AF-A0A806KME8-F1
#
_entry.id   AF-A0A806KME8-F1
#
_cell.length_a   1.000
_cell.length_b   1.000
_cell.length_c   1.000
_cell.angle_alpha   90.00
_cell.angle_beta   90.00
_cell.angle_gamma   90.00
#
_symmetry.space_group_name_H-M   'P 1'
#
loop_
_entity.id
_entity.type
_entity.pdbx_description
1 polymer ?
#
loop_
_entity_poly.entity_id
_entity_poly.type
_entity_poly.pdbx_seq_one_letter_code
_entity_poly.pdbx_strand_id
1 'polypeptide(L)' 'MSHAQNPVKGGVWLSVADAITIMLAFGSFVLLLVGTVVILVRAILDNQKDRH' A
#
# COMPACT_ATOMS: atom_id res chain seq x y z
N MET A 1 0.59 23.69 46.68
CA MET A 1 1.16 22.76 45.69
C MET A 1 0.15 22.63 44.56
N SER A 2 0.46 23.20 43.40
CA SER A 2 -0.42 23.19 42.21
C SER A 2 -0.10 21.95 41.37
N HIS A 3 -1.07 21.06 41.17
CA HIS A 3 -0.95 19.93 40.25
C HIS A 3 -1.05 20.45 38.81
N ALA A 4 0.10 20.69 38.18
CA ALA A 4 0.16 20.94 36.75
C ALA A 4 -0.20 19.65 36.01
N GLN A 5 -1.37 19.64 35.38
CA GLN A 5 -1.82 18.56 34.52
C GLN A 5 -1.02 18.62 33.21
N ASN A 6 -0.15 17.64 32.99
CA ASN A 6 0.58 17.50 31.72
C ASN A 6 -0.40 17.11 30.61
N PRO A 7 -0.43 17.80 29.46
CA PRO A 7 -1.26 17.40 28.34
C PRO A 7 -0.77 16.05 27.81
N VAL A 8 -1.63 15.04 27.85
CA VAL A 8 -1.39 13.76 27.18
C VAL A 8 -1.30 14.07 25.69
N LYS A 9 -0.12 13.87 25.09
CA LYS A 9 0.07 13.99 23.63
C LYS A 9 -0.97 13.09 22.96
N GLY A 10 -1.95 13.70 22.29
CA GLY A 10 -3.00 12.98 21.59
C GLY A 10 -2.40 11.99 20.62
N GLY A 11 -2.65 10.70 20.85
CA GLY A 11 -2.35 9.67 19.88
C GLY A 11 -3.06 10.00 18.57
N VAL A 12 -2.38 9.80 17.45
CA VAL A 12 -2.99 9.93 16.12
C VAL A 12 -4.01 8.80 16.00
N TRP A 13 -5.26 9.09 16.34
CA TRP A 13 -6.38 8.19 16.05
C TRP A 13 -6.63 8.27 14.56
N LEU A 14 -6.21 7.23 13.83
CA LEU A 14 -6.48 7.11 12.40
C LEU A 14 -8.00 7.16 12.22
N SER A 15 -8.50 8.13 11.46
CA SER A 15 -9.92 8.22 11.14
C SER A 15 -10.35 6.97 10.38
N VAL A 16 -11.59 6.53 10.55
CA VAL A 16 -12.15 5.41 9.76
C VAL A 16 -12.04 5.71 8.26
N ALA A 17 -12.20 6.97 7.86
CA ALA A 17 -12.02 7.39 6.47
C ALA A 17 -10.57 7.21 5.98
N ASP A 18 -9.58 7.53 6.83
CA ASP A 18 -8.17 7.34 6.50
C ASP A 18 -7.83 5.85 6.41
N ALA A 19 -8.39 5.02 7.30
CA ALA A 19 -8.22 3.57 7.28
C ALA A 19 -8.74 2.96 5.96
N ILE A 20 -9.95 3.35 5.56
CA ILE A 20 -10.58 2.88 4.30
C ILE A 20 -9.74 3.34 3.11
N THR A 21 -9.28 4.59 3.10
CA THR A 21 -8.45 5.13 2.02
C THR A 21 -7.15 4.35 1.88
N ILE A 22 -6.48 4.03 3.00
CA ILE A 22 -5.25 3.23 3.00
C ILE A 22 -5.53 1.80 2.50
N MET A 23 -6.61 1.17 2.94
CA MET A 23 -6.98 -0.18 2.48
C MET A 23 -7.26 -0.21 0.96
N LEU A 24 -7.97 0.78 0.44
CA LEU A 24 -8.26 0.90 -0.99
C LEU A 24 -7.00 1.18 -1.81
N ALA A 25 -6.14 2.08 -1.34
CA ALA A 25 -4.86 2.37 -1.98
C ALA A 25 -3.96 1.14 -2.01
N PHE A 26 -3.87 0.42 -0.90
CA PHE A 26 -3.09 -0.81 -0.80
C PHE A 26 -3.64 -1.91 -1.71
N GLY A 27 -4.95 -2.15 -1.70
CA GLY A 27 -5.59 -3.12 -2.58
C GLY A 27 -5.35 -2.80 -4.06
N SER A 28 -5.51 -1.54 -4.44
CA SER A 28 -5.25 -1.07 -5.82
C SER A 28 -3.78 -1.26 -6.21
N PHE A 29 -2.85 -0.96 -5.31
CA PHE A 29 -1.42 -1.16 -5.52
C PHE A 29 -1.08 -2.64 -5.77
N VAL A 30 -1.62 -3.55 -4.96
CA VAL A 30 -1.39 -4.99 -5.13
C VAL A 30 -1.94 -5.49 -6.47
N LEU A 31 -3.14 -5.06 -6.87
CA LEU A 31 -3.72 -5.42 -8.16
C LEU A 31 -2.85 -4.95 -9.33
N LEU A 32 -2.36 -3.71 -9.28
CA LEU A 32 -1.43 -3.17 -10.29
C LEU A 32 -0.11 -3.93 -10.32
N LEU A 33 0.43 -4.29 -9.15
CA LEU A 33 1.68 -5.05 -9.05
C LEU A 33 1.53 -6.44 -9.70
N VAL A 34 0.45 -7.15 -9.40
CA VAL A 34 0.15 -8.47 -10.01
C VAL A 34 0.03 -8.34 -11.53
N GLY A 35 -0.72 -7.36 -12.03
CA GLY A 35 -0.84 -7.11 -13.47
C GLY A 35 0.51 -6.84 -14.13
N THR A 36 1.35 -6.03 -13.48
CA THR A 36 2.71 -5.71 -13.95
C THR A 36 3.60 -6.94 -14.03
N VAL A 37 3.59 -7.79 -13.00
CA VAL A 37 4.36 -9.05 -12.99
C VAL A 37 3.91 -9.98 -14.11
N VAL A 38 2.59 -10.13 -14.33
CA VAL A 38 2.07 -10.98 -15.42
C VAL A 38 2.53 -10.48 -16.79
N ILE A 39 2.46 -9.17 -17.04
CA ILE A 39 2.94 -8.56 -18.29
C ILE A 39 4.44 -8.81 -18.47
N LEU A 40 5.24 -8.60 -17.42
CA LEU A 40 6.68 -8.79 -17.46
C LEU A 40 7.05 -10.26 -17.75
N VAL A 41 6.42 -11.21 -17.05
CA VAL A 41 6.67 -12.64 -17.27
C VAL A 41 6.29 -13.04 -18.70
N ARG A 42 5.15 -12.57 -19.22
CA ARG A 42 4.77 -12.82 -20.62
C ARG A 42 5.79 -12.25 -21.59
N ALA A 43 6.21 -11.01 -21.38
CA ALA A 43 7.24 -10.38 -22.21
C ALA A 43 8.55 -11.17 -22.19
N ILE A 44 9.01 -11.64 -21.03
CA ILE A 44 10.21 -12.47 -20.93
C ILE A 44 10.02 -13.78 -21.69
N LEU A 45 8.90 -14.48 -21.49
CA LEU A 45 8.62 -15.74 -22.18
C LEU A 45 8.57 -15.56 -23.70
N ASP A 46 7.90 -14.52 -24.20
CA ASP A 46 7.86 -14.22 -25.64
C ASP A 46 9.26 -13.89 -26.18
N ASN A 47 10.04 -13.08 -25.46
CA ASN A 47 11.44 -12.79 -25.82
C ASN A 47 12.36 -14.02 -25.79
N GLN A 48 12.04 -15.04 -24.99
CA GLN A 48 12.78 -16.32 -25.00
C GLN A 48 12.31 -17.24 -26.14
N LYS A 49 11.02 -17.20 -26.50
CA LYS A 49 10.46 -17.97 -27.63
C LYS A 49 11.02 -17.52 -28.97
N ASP A 50 11.23 -16.22 -29.15
CA ASP A 50 11.84 -15.68 -30.38
C ASP A 50 13.33 -16.04 -30.56
N ARG A 51 13.97 -16.60 -29.51
CA ARG A 51 15.40 -16.95 -29.52
C ARG A 51 15.69 -18.44 -29.75
N HIS A 52 14.67 -19.31 -29.81
CA HIS A 52 14.81 -20.72 -30.20
C HIS A 52 14.28 -20.93 -31.62
#